data_AF-A0A329HTS3-F1
#
_entry.id   AF-A0A329HTS3-F1
#
_cell.length_a   1.000
_cell.length_b   1.000
_cell.length_c   1.000
_cell.angle_alpha   90.00
_cell.angle_beta   90.00
_cell.angle_gamma   90.00
#
_symmetry.space_group_name_H-M   'P 1'
#
loop_
_entity.id
_entity.type
_entity.pdbx_description
1 polymer ?
#
loop_
_entity_poly.entity_id
_entity_poly.type
_entity_poly.pdbx_seq_one_letter_code
_entity_poly.pdbx_strand_id
1 'polypeptide(L)'
;MKVVADHTSGASEWFRRAGQLRRQQLSRLAELGTLVTGISRLMHMLQCERGASNVWLCSRGELYVLECRASRALADDSLKALNGILETQTAMPCSAVCERIAFALSHLEGLDALRDAVNGLHLPAPRAMEQYSAMLSHLLSIIPQLNDSIDDPHIAERFVSLYRVLSH
;
A
#
# COMPACT_ATOMS: atom_id res chain seq x y z
N MET A 1 64.40 -3.78 -7.16
CA MET A 1 63.32 -3.23 -6.33
C MET A 1 62.67 -2.09 -7.10
N LYS A 2 61.53 -2.34 -7.77
CA LYS A 2 60.73 -1.30 -8.45
C LYS A 2 59.40 -1.24 -7.73
N VAL A 3 59.20 -0.17 -6.97
CA VAL A 3 57.90 0.18 -6.39
C VAL A 3 57.03 0.62 -7.57
N VAL A 4 56.16 -0.30 -8.02
CA VAL A 4 55.05 0.07 -8.90
C VAL A 4 54.09 0.87 -8.03
N ALA A 5 53.93 2.11 -8.43
CA ALA A 5 53.29 3.13 -7.68
C ALA A 5 51.77 3.00 -7.93
N ASP A 6 51.05 2.56 -6.90
CA ASP A 6 49.65 2.16 -6.91
C ASP A 6 48.71 3.38 -6.94
N HIS A 7 48.71 4.10 -8.05
CA HIS A 7 48.01 5.39 -8.21
C HIS A 7 46.58 5.23 -8.75
N THR A 8 46.15 4.00 -9.02
CA THR A 8 44.84 3.70 -9.63
C THR A 8 43.74 3.47 -8.58
N SER A 9 44.06 3.55 -7.28
CA SER A 9 43.20 3.08 -6.19
C SER A 9 42.06 4.03 -5.79
N GLY A 10 42.22 5.36 -5.93
CA GLY A 10 41.23 6.31 -5.40
C GLY A 10 39.97 6.43 -6.27
N ALA A 11 40.12 6.83 -7.53
CA ALA A 11 38.98 7.06 -8.42
C ALA A 11 38.17 5.77 -8.69
N SER A 12 38.85 4.63 -8.87
CA SER A 12 38.21 3.33 -9.06
C SER A 12 37.39 2.89 -7.84
N GLU A 13 37.87 3.17 -6.63
CA GLU A 13 37.12 2.96 -5.39
C GLU A 13 35.86 3.83 -5.30
N TRP A 14 35.96 5.11 -5.65
CA TRP A 14 34.79 6.00 -5.69
C TRP A 14 33.77 5.58 -6.75
N PHE A 15 34.20 5.14 -7.94
CA PHE A 15 33.29 4.58 -8.95
C PHE A 15 32.62 3.28 -8.47
N ARG A 16 33.37 2.39 -7.81
CA ARG A 16 32.81 1.17 -7.21
C ARG A 16 31.77 1.51 -6.14
N ARG A 17 32.06 2.49 -5.29
CA ARG A 17 31.13 2.99 -4.26
C ARG A 17 29.88 3.60 -4.87
N ALA A 18 30.01 4.43 -5.91
CA ALA A 18 28.88 4.97 -6.64
C ALA A 18 28.00 3.86 -7.24
N GLY A 19 28.61 2.82 -7.83
CA GLY A 19 27.91 1.65 -8.34
C GLY A 19 27.18 0.85 -7.25
N GLN A 20 27.77 0.71 -6.07
CA GLN A 20 27.13 0.06 -4.90
C GLN A 20 25.91 0.86 -4.43
N LEU A 21 26.05 2.19 -4.27
CA LEU A 21 24.95 3.07 -3.87
C LEU A 21 23.80 3.04 -4.88
N ARG A 22 24.11 3.09 -6.18
CA ARG A 22 23.07 3.00 -7.23
C ARG A 22 22.31 1.68 -7.19
N ARG A 23 22.99 0.56 -6.95
CA ARG A 23 22.31 -0.75 -6.78
C ARG A 23 21.43 -0.80 -5.54
N GLN A 24 21.89 -0.25 -4.42
CA GLN A 24 21.09 -0.16 -3.20
C GLN A 24 19.85 0.70 -3.39
N GLN A 25 19.99 1.84 -4.08
CA GLN A 25 18.87 2.72 -4.41
C GLN A 25 17.83 2.00 -5.29
N LEU A 26 18.27 1.29 -6.34
CA LEU A 26 17.37 0.51 -7.20
C LEU A 26 16.66 -0.62 -6.45
N SER A 27 17.36 -1.32 -5.54
CA SER A 27 16.74 -2.36 -4.69
C SER A 27 15.66 -1.78 -3.80
N ARG A 28 15.96 -0.65 -3.13
CA ARG A 28 15.00 0.06 -2.28
C ARG A 28 13.78 0.51 -3.08
N LEU A 29 13.98 1.04 -4.28
CA LEU A 29 12.89 1.46 -5.16
C LEU A 29 11.99 0.29 -5.57
N ALA A 30 12.57 -0.90 -5.82
CA ALA A 30 11.81 -2.10 -6.15
C ALA A 30 10.98 -2.59 -4.94
N GLU A 31 11.53 -2.54 -3.73
CA GLU A 31 10.84 -2.87 -2.48
C GLU A 31 9.68 -1.90 -2.23
N LEU A 32 9.91 -0.59 -2.35
CA LEU A 32 8.87 0.43 -2.24
C LEU A 32 7.79 0.28 -3.31
N GLY A 33 8.16 -0.05 -4.55
CA GLY A 33 7.22 -0.35 -5.63
C GLY A 33 6.33 -1.55 -5.33
N THR A 34 6.89 -2.59 -4.71
CA THR A 34 6.14 -3.77 -4.28
C THR A 34 5.14 -3.40 -3.18
N LEU A 35 5.56 -2.62 -2.19
CA LEU A 35 4.69 -2.13 -1.12
C LEU A 35 3.52 -1.30 -1.65
N VAL A 36 3.79 -0.30 -2.49
CA VAL A 36 2.72 0.53 -3.06
C VAL A 36 1.75 -0.31 -3.91
N THR A 37 2.26 -1.26 -4.69
CA THR A 37 1.40 -2.17 -5.46
C THR A 37 0.48 -2.99 -4.54
N GLY A 38 1.01 -3.49 -3.42
CA GLY A 38 0.22 -4.17 -2.39
C GLY A 38 -0.89 -3.29 -1.80
N ILE A 39 -0.54 -2.06 -1.41
CA ILE A 39 -1.48 -1.07 -0.86
C ILE A 39 -2.57 -0.73 -1.89
N SER A 40 -2.19 -0.43 -3.14
CA SER A 40 -3.13 -0.12 -4.22
C SER A 40 -4.09 -1.27 -4.49
N ARG A 41 -3.60 -2.53 -4.49
CA ARG A 41 -4.45 -3.71 -4.67
C ARG A 41 -5.45 -3.85 -3.53
N LEU A 42 -5.02 -3.71 -2.28
CA LEU A 42 -5.92 -3.78 -1.12
C LEU A 42 -6.99 -2.69 -1.18
N MET A 43 -6.59 -1.44 -1.45
CA MET A 43 -7.53 -0.34 -1.60
C MET A 43 -8.58 -0.63 -2.69
N HIS A 44 -8.14 -1.12 -3.84
CA HIS A 44 -9.05 -1.44 -4.94
C HIS A 44 -10.08 -2.51 -4.55
N MET A 45 -9.67 -3.55 -3.83
CA MET A 45 -10.59 -4.58 -3.35
C MET A 45 -11.54 -4.05 -2.27
N LEU A 46 -11.08 -3.19 -1.37
CA LEU A 46 -11.95 -2.51 -0.40
C LEU A 46 -12.94 -1.55 -1.08
N GLN A 47 -12.57 -0.90 -2.18
CA GLN A 47 -13.49 -0.10 -2.99
C GLN A 47 -14.58 -0.98 -3.63
N CYS A 48 -14.21 -2.15 -4.14
CA CYS A 48 -15.17 -3.13 -4.68
C CYS A 48 -16.12 -3.63 -3.58
N GLU A 49 -15.58 -3.96 -2.41
CA GLU A 49 -16.37 -4.41 -1.26
C GLU A 49 -17.32 -3.33 -0.75
N ARG A 50 -16.86 -2.08 -0.69
CA ARG A 50 -17.69 -0.91 -0.38
C ARG A 50 -18.85 -0.78 -1.39
N GLY A 51 -18.55 -0.90 -2.68
CA GLY A 51 -19.56 -0.82 -3.74
C GLY A 51 -20.63 -1.91 -3.64
N ALA A 52 -20.20 -3.16 -3.45
CA ALA A 52 -21.11 -4.28 -3.27
C ALA A 52 -21.97 -4.15 -2.01
N SER A 53 -21.33 -3.76 -0.89
CA SER A 53 -22.02 -3.50 0.38
C SER A 53 -23.07 -2.41 0.26
N ASN A 54 -22.82 -1.37 -0.53
CA ASN A 54 -23.78 -0.29 -0.76
C ASN A 54 -25.04 -0.80 -1.47
N VAL A 55 -24.88 -1.60 -2.54
CA VAL A 55 -26.01 -2.18 -3.28
C VAL A 55 -26.80 -3.15 -2.39
N TRP A 56 -26.10 -4.00 -1.63
CA TRP A 56 -26.70 -4.89 -0.64
C TRP A 56 -27.58 -4.13 0.37
N LEU A 57 -27.04 -3.07 1.00
CA LEU A 57 -27.78 -2.29 1.99
C LEU A 57 -28.95 -1.50 1.39
N CYS A 58 -28.74 -0.85 0.24
CA CYS A 58 -29.78 -0.08 -0.43
C CYS A 58 -30.92 -0.96 -0.97
N SER A 59 -30.61 -2.19 -1.37
CA SER A 59 -31.59 -3.20 -1.75
C SER A 59 -32.19 -3.96 -0.56
N ARG A 60 -31.80 -3.62 0.68
CA ARG A 60 -32.25 -4.30 1.92
C ARG A 60 -31.99 -5.81 1.91
N GLY A 61 -30.88 -6.23 1.30
CA GLY A 61 -30.47 -7.63 1.26
C GLY A 61 -31.00 -8.44 0.08
N GLU A 62 -31.63 -7.80 -0.91
CA GLU A 62 -32.19 -8.51 -2.08
C GLU A 62 -31.16 -8.72 -3.20
N LEU A 63 -30.15 -7.85 -3.31
CA LEU A 63 -29.19 -7.85 -4.40
C LEU A 63 -27.75 -7.90 -3.88
N TYR A 64 -26.83 -8.42 -4.70
CA TYR A 64 -25.36 -8.34 -4.49
C TYR A 64 -24.78 -9.22 -3.38
N VAL A 65 -25.49 -10.27 -2.93
CA VAL A 65 -24.96 -11.21 -1.91
C VAL A 65 -23.69 -11.92 -2.37
N LEU A 66 -23.64 -12.34 -3.64
CA LEU A 66 -22.49 -13.06 -4.20
C LEU A 66 -21.30 -12.11 -4.40
N GLU A 67 -21.58 -10.89 -4.84
CA GLU A 67 -20.62 -9.82 -5.06
C GLU A 67 -20.00 -9.36 -3.74
N CYS A 68 -20.80 -9.26 -2.66
CA CYS A 68 -20.29 -9.00 -1.31
C CYS A 68 -19.35 -10.12 -0.86
N ARG A 69 -19.73 -11.39 -1.08
CA ARG A 69 -18.88 -12.53 -0.71
C ARG A 69 -17.57 -12.57 -1.50
N ALA A 70 -17.64 -12.35 -2.81
CA ALA A 70 -16.48 -12.37 -3.70
C ALA A 70 -15.53 -11.21 -3.40
N SER A 71 -16.05 -9.99 -3.26
CA SER A 71 -15.23 -8.82 -2.95
C SER A 71 -14.53 -8.92 -1.59
N ARG A 72 -15.20 -9.47 -0.56
CA ARG A 72 -14.60 -9.78 0.75
C ARG A 72 -13.43 -10.74 0.64
N ALA A 73 -13.62 -11.88 -0.02
CA ALA A 73 -12.55 -12.86 -0.18
C ALA A 73 -11.33 -12.26 -0.90
N LEU A 74 -11.55 -11.43 -1.92
CA LEU A 74 -10.46 -10.77 -2.64
C LEU A 74 -9.78 -9.67 -1.80
N ALA A 75 -10.52 -8.97 -0.94
CA ALA A 75 -9.97 -8.01 0.01
C ALA A 75 -9.11 -8.71 1.06
N ASP A 76 -9.56 -9.85 1.60
CA ASP A 76 -8.82 -10.66 2.57
C ASP A 76 -7.53 -11.22 1.97
N ASP A 77 -7.59 -11.75 0.75
CA ASP A 77 -6.41 -12.21 0.01
C ASP A 77 -5.41 -11.08 -0.21
N SER A 78 -5.91 -9.88 -0.53
CA SER A 78 -5.05 -8.70 -0.76
C SER A 78 -4.45 -8.17 0.54
N LEU A 79 -5.17 -8.22 1.66
CA LEU A 79 -4.67 -7.87 2.99
C LEU A 79 -3.59 -8.87 3.44
N LYS A 80 -3.83 -10.16 3.23
CA LYS A 80 -2.84 -11.22 3.51
C LYS A 80 -1.57 -11.03 2.68
N ALA A 81 -1.71 -10.72 1.39
CA ALA A 81 -0.57 -10.44 0.52
C ALA A 81 0.21 -9.20 0.99
N LEU A 82 -0.49 -8.12 1.39
CA LEU A 82 0.15 -6.92 1.93
C LEU A 82 0.92 -7.22 3.21
N ASN A 83 0.35 -7.99 4.14
CA ASN A 83 1.04 -8.41 5.36
C ASN A 83 2.31 -9.21 5.05
N GLY A 84 2.26 -10.13 4.07
CA GLY A 84 3.46 -10.84 3.61
C GLY A 84 4.53 -9.92 3.05
N ILE A 85 4.16 -8.87 2.30
CA ILE A 85 5.11 -7.85 1.83
C ILE A 85 5.74 -7.12 3.02
N LEU A 86 4.94 -6.71 4.01
CA LEU A 86 5.42 -6.00 5.20
C LEU A 86 6.36 -6.86 6.06
N GLU A 87 6.11 -8.16 6.17
CA GLU A 87 6.99 -9.10 6.89
C GLU A 87 8.34 -9.29 6.21
N THR A 88 8.37 -9.27 4.87
CA THR A 88 9.62 -9.41 4.10
C THR A 88 10.39 -8.11 3.93
N GLN A 89 9.80 -6.98 4.34
CA GLN A 89 10.42 -5.67 4.20
C GLN A 89 11.56 -5.52 5.20
N THR A 90 12.78 -5.33 4.68
CA THR A 90 14.00 -5.31 5.51
C THR A 90 14.33 -3.92 6.03
N ALA A 91 13.89 -2.86 5.35
CA ALA A 91 14.16 -1.48 5.75
C ALA A 91 13.03 -0.54 5.35
N MET A 92 12.36 0.03 6.34
CA MET A 92 11.40 1.12 6.11
C MET A 92 12.13 2.46 5.95
N PRO A 93 11.66 3.34 5.06
CA PRO A 93 12.32 4.60 4.78
C PRO A 93 12.40 5.56 5.98
N CYS A 94 11.35 5.60 6.82
CA CYS A 94 11.31 6.41 8.03
C CYS A 94 10.23 5.93 9.01
N SER A 95 10.30 6.41 10.27
CA SER A 95 9.30 6.08 11.31
C SER A 95 7.89 6.54 10.95
N ALA A 96 7.75 7.69 10.27
CA ALA A 96 6.45 8.23 9.87
C ALA A 96 5.69 7.28 8.93
N VAL A 97 6.37 6.57 8.03
CA VAL A 97 5.73 5.55 7.18
C VAL A 97 5.27 4.36 8.03
N CYS A 98 6.08 3.94 9.01
CA CYS A 98 5.71 2.85 9.92
C CYS A 98 4.46 3.20 10.74
N GLU A 99 4.40 4.42 11.27
CA GLU A 99 3.23 4.93 12.00
C GLU A 99 1.98 4.96 11.13
N ARG A 100 2.09 5.40 9.86
CA ARG A 100 0.97 5.41 8.91
C ARG A 100 0.46 4.02 8.60
N ILE A 101 1.37 3.05 8.39
CA ILE A 101 1.02 1.65 8.18
C ILE A 101 0.33 1.09 9.41
N ALA A 102 0.90 1.28 10.60
CA ALA A 102 0.30 0.81 11.86
C ALA A 102 -1.11 1.37 12.05
N PHE A 103 -1.30 2.66 11.79
CA PHE A 103 -2.62 3.30 11.89
C PHE A 103 -3.61 2.72 10.88
N ALA A 104 -3.21 2.54 9.62
CA ALA A 104 -4.06 1.94 8.60
C ALA A 104 -4.44 0.49 8.94
N LEU A 105 -3.49 -0.33 9.39
CA LEU A 105 -3.74 -1.71 9.81
C LEU A 105 -4.69 -1.78 11.01
N SER A 106 -4.51 -0.92 12.03
CA SER A 106 -5.42 -0.87 13.18
C SER A 106 -6.86 -0.54 12.80
N HIS A 107 -7.09 0.27 11.75
CA HIS A 107 -8.44 0.55 11.27
C HIS A 107 -9.04 -0.64 10.51
N LEU A 108 -8.20 -1.42 9.85
CA LEU A 108 -8.63 -2.64 9.14
C LEU A 108 -9.01 -3.78 10.10
N GLU A 109 -8.56 -3.76 11.36
CA GLU A 109 -9.03 -4.70 12.39
C GLU A 109 -10.56 -4.59 12.62
N GLY A 110 -11.15 -3.42 12.35
CA GLY A 110 -12.60 -3.20 12.42
C GLY A 110 -13.40 -3.75 11.23
N LEU A 111 -12.74 -4.31 10.22
CA LEU A 111 -13.39 -4.71 8.96
C LEU A 111 -14.40 -5.84 9.14
N ASP A 112 -14.09 -6.84 9.97
CA ASP A 112 -15.02 -7.96 10.21
C ASP A 112 -16.28 -7.50 10.97
N ALA A 113 -16.12 -6.63 11.95
CA ALA A 113 -17.27 -6.05 12.66
C ALA A 113 -18.16 -5.22 11.72
N LEU A 114 -17.57 -4.45 10.80
CA LEU A 114 -18.31 -3.75 9.76
C LEU A 114 -19.05 -4.73 8.85
N ARG A 115 -18.40 -5.80 8.39
CA ARG A 115 -19.01 -6.82 7.53
C ARG A 115 -20.21 -7.51 8.19
N ASP A 116 -20.09 -7.82 9.47
CA ASP A 116 -21.19 -8.41 10.25
C ASP A 116 -22.37 -7.44 10.37
N ALA A 117 -22.10 -6.17 10.65
CA ALA A 117 -23.15 -5.14 10.69
C ALA A 117 -23.84 -4.94 9.33
N VAL A 118 -23.07 -4.99 8.23
CA VAL A 118 -23.60 -4.91 6.85
C VAL A 118 -24.45 -6.14 6.52
N ASN A 119 -24.00 -7.35 6.87
CA ASN A 119 -24.74 -8.59 6.62
C ASN A 119 -26.06 -8.63 7.38
N GLY A 120 -26.04 -8.22 8.65
CA GLY A 120 -27.24 -8.16 9.48
C GLY A 120 -28.18 -7.00 9.17
N LEU A 121 -27.83 -6.13 8.20
CA LEU A 121 -28.56 -4.89 7.91
C LEU A 121 -28.71 -3.99 9.15
N HIS A 122 -27.78 -4.09 10.10
CA HIS A 122 -27.78 -3.36 11.37
C HIS A 122 -27.20 -1.94 11.24
N LEU A 123 -26.64 -1.62 10.06
CA LEU A 123 -25.99 -0.35 9.78
C LEU A 123 -26.58 0.26 8.50
N PRO A 124 -27.02 1.53 8.51
CA PRO A 124 -27.51 2.18 7.30
C PRO A 124 -26.37 2.41 6.29
N ALA A 125 -26.69 2.35 5.00
CA ALA A 125 -25.71 2.46 3.91
C ALA A 125 -24.73 3.64 4.05
N PRO A 126 -25.17 4.88 4.35
CA PRO A 126 -24.24 6.01 4.50
C PRO A 126 -23.18 5.79 5.58
N ARG A 127 -23.56 5.19 6.72
CA ARG A 127 -22.62 4.90 7.81
C ARG A 127 -21.63 3.80 7.45
N ALA A 128 -22.06 2.78 6.72
CA ALA A 128 -21.15 1.76 6.19
C ALA A 128 -20.12 2.39 5.22
N MET A 129 -20.59 3.26 4.32
CA MET A 129 -19.73 3.93 3.35
C MET A 129 -18.72 4.88 4.02
N GLU A 130 -19.12 5.57 5.08
CA GLU A 130 -18.23 6.39 5.91
C GLU A 130 -17.08 5.54 6.48
N GLN A 131 -17.37 4.37 7.07
CA GLN A 131 -16.36 3.50 7.66
C GLN A 131 -15.38 2.94 6.62
N TYR A 132 -15.89 2.44 5.48
CA TYR A 132 -15.01 2.02 4.37
C TYR A 132 -14.14 3.17 3.86
N SER A 133 -14.71 4.37 3.75
CA SER A 133 -13.98 5.54 3.26
C SER A 133 -12.89 5.97 4.23
N ALA A 134 -13.12 5.87 5.55
CA ALA A 134 -12.10 6.13 6.55
C ALA A 134 -10.91 5.15 6.43
N MET A 135 -11.17 3.84 6.30
CA MET A 135 -10.11 2.84 6.08
C MET A 135 -9.30 3.13 4.81
N LEU A 136 -9.99 3.44 3.70
CA LEU A 136 -9.36 3.83 2.44
C LEU A 136 -8.52 5.10 2.57
N SER A 137 -8.99 6.11 3.32
CA SER A 137 -8.23 7.33 3.57
C SER A 137 -6.96 7.07 4.37
N HIS A 138 -6.96 6.16 5.33
CA HIS A 138 -5.74 5.81 6.08
C HIS A 138 -4.72 5.09 5.21
N LEU A 139 -5.16 4.13 4.38
CA LEU A 139 -4.29 3.48 3.39
C LEU A 139 -3.70 4.50 2.40
N LEU A 140 -4.53 5.42 1.90
CA LEU A 140 -4.10 6.50 1.02
C LEU A 140 -3.08 7.42 1.67
N SER A 141 -3.22 7.66 2.97
CA SER A 141 -2.29 8.51 3.72
C SER A 141 -0.90 7.91 3.91
N ILE A 142 -0.64 6.69 3.46
CA ILE A 142 0.71 6.10 3.44
C ILE A 142 1.50 6.61 2.22
N ILE A 143 0.82 6.85 1.10
CA ILE A 143 1.44 7.12 -0.19
C ILE A 143 2.28 8.41 -0.20
N PRO A 144 1.82 9.56 0.34
CA PRO A 144 2.63 10.77 0.35
C PRO A 144 3.94 10.60 1.13
N GLN A 145 3.89 9.91 2.27
CA GLN A 145 5.07 9.66 3.12
C GLN A 145 6.06 8.71 2.44
N LEU A 146 5.57 7.74 1.67
CA LEU A 146 6.43 6.92 0.81
C LEU A 146 7.06 7.76 -0.31
N ASN A 147 6.30 8.67 -0.90
CA ASN A 147 6.77 9.55 -1.96
C ASN A 147 7.87 10.51 -1.50
N ASP A 148 7.69 11.11 -0.33
CA ASP A 148 8.67 12.01 0.30
C ASP A 148 9.99 11.30 0.65
N SER A 149 9.97 9.97 0.72
CA SER A 149 11.17 9.16 1.00
C SER A 149 11.96 8.74 -0.25
N ILE A 150 11.45 9.05 -1.45
CA ILE A 150 12.10 8.73 -2.72
C ILE A 150 12.89 9.94 -3.20
N ASP A 151 14.22 9.80 -3.25
CA ASP A 151 15.13 10.86 -3.70
C ASP A 151 15.03 11.16 -5.22
N ASP A 152 14.37 10.30 -6.01
CA ASP A 152 14.20 10.46 -7.46
C ASP A 152 12.81 11.05 -7.81
N PRO A 153 12.73 12.32 -8.25
CA PRO A 153 11.47 13.00 -8.56
C PRO A 153 10.66 12.34 -9.68
N HIS A 154 11.30 11.67 -10.65
CA HIS A 154 10.59 11.03 -11.76
C HIS A 154 9.91 9.73 -11.34
N ILE A 155 10.47 9.05 -10.32
CA ILE A 155 9.87 7.86 -9.74
C ILE A 155 8.72 8.25 -8.81
N ALA A 156 8.92 9.29 -8.01
CA ALA A 156 7.88 9.91 -7.20
C ALA A 156 6.64 10.30 -8.04
N GLU A 157 6.87 10.92 -9.20
CA GLU A 157 5.78 11.34 -10.11
C GLU A 157 5.00 10.16 -10.72
N ARG A 158 5.66 9.03 -10.99
CA ARG A 158 4.99 7.79 -11.44
C ARG A 158 4.14 7.15 -10.35
N PHE A 159 4.57 7.21 -9.09
CA PHE A 159 3.76 6.78 -7.95
C PHE A 159 2.50 7.65 -7.80
N VAL A 160 2.61 8.97 -7.97
CA VAL A 160 1.46 9.89 -7.95
C VAL A 160 0.52 9.67 -9.15
N SER A 161 1.06 9.31 -10.32
CA SER A 161 0.24 9.00 -11.50
C SER A 161 -0.58 7.71 -11.34
N LEU A 162 -0.01 6.67 -10.72
CA LEU A 162 -0.74 5.44 -10.39
C LEU A 162 -1.89 5.72 -9.40
N TYR A 163 -1.64 6.66 -8.49
CA TYR A 163 -2.61 7.15 -7.51
C TYR A 163 -3.79 7.92 -8.12
N ARG A 164 -3.56 8.77 -9.14
CA ARG A 164 -4.63 9.56 -9.77
C ARG A 164 -5.71 8.72 -10.47
N VAL A 165 -5.36 7.52 -10.92
CA VAL A 165 -6.31 6.59 -11.56
C VAL A 165 -7.17 5.87 -10.52
N LEU A 166 -6.75 5.81 -9.26
CA LEU A 166 -7.45 5.12 -8.15
C LEU A 166 -8.32 6.06 -7.30
N SER A 167 -8.13 7.38 -7.45
CA SER A 167 -8.90 8.43 -6.76
C SER A 167 -10.10 8.98 -7.56
N HIS A 168 -10.30 8.50 -8.78
CA HIS A 168 -11.44 8.84 -9.66
C HIS A 168 -12.31 7.60 -9.88
#